data_AF-A0A1E3HRH5-F1
#
_entry.id   AF-A0A1E3HRH5-F1
#
_cell.length_a   1.000
_cell.length_b   1.000
_cell.length_c   1.000
_cell.angle_alpha   90.00
_cell.angle_beta   90.00
_cell.angle_gamma   90.00
#
_symmetry.space_group_name_H-M   'P 1'
#
loop_
_entity.id
_entity.type
_entity.pdbx_description
1 polymer ?
#
loop_
_entity_poly.entity_id
_entity_poly.type
_entity_poly.pdbx_seq_one_letter_code
_entity_poly.pdbx_strand_id
1 'polypeptide(L)'
;MHALLGSPEKQLVCAEFIKALEDCHAQGLLAKITGQCNKPKMILNDCLREERIERTTRNRDEAKERNARKKAVWEALEREKAEEKAI
;
A
#
# COMPACT_ATOMS: atom_id res chain seq x y z
N MET A 1 16.93 9.47 6.00
CA MET A 1 15.84 10.01 5.15
C MET A 1 14.93 8.87 4.77
N HIS A 2 13.64 8.96 5.08
CA HIS A 2 12.68 7.87 4.91
C HIS A 2 11.83 8.08 3.65
N ALA A 3 12.30 7.58 2.51
CA ALA A 3 11.60 7.75 1.23
C ALA A 3 10.19 7.11 1.19
N LEU A 4 9.89 6.20 2.13
CA LEU A 4 8.66 5.39 2.14
C LEU A 4 7.52 5.94 3.01
N LEU A 5 7.74 7.03 3.77
CA LEU A 5 6.78 7.55 4.76
C LEU A 5 5.76 8.57 4.21
N GLY A 6 5.68 8.78 2.90
CA GLY A 6 4.84 9.83 2.29
C GLY A 6 3.32 9.64 2.38
N SER A 7 2.81 8.66 3.12
CA SER A 7 1.36 8.36 3.21
C SER A 7 0.92 8.22 4.67
N PRO A 8 -0.10 8.95 5.13
CA PRO A 8 -0.57 8.93 6.53
C PRO A 8 -0.93 7.53 7.05
N GLU A 9 -1.54 6.69 6.20
CA GLU A 9 -1.87 5.30 6.51
C GLU A 9 -0.67 4.50 7.03
N LYS A 10 0.48 4.60 6.35
CA LYS A 10 1.72 3.91 6.73
C LYS A 10 2.34 4.49 8.00
N GLN A 11 2.17 5.80 8.21
CA GLN A 11 2.65 6.47 9.41
C GLN A 11 1.89 6.00 10.64
N LEU A 12 0.59 5.69 10.51
CA LEU A 12 -0.23 5.14 11.59
C LEU A 12 0.10 3.67 11.86
N VAL A 13 0.15 2.82 10.83
CA VAL A 13 0.38 1.37 10.98
C VAL A 13 1.79 1.07 11.51
N CYS A 14 2.81 1.76 10.99
CA CYS A 14 4.20 1.55 11.39
C CYS A 14 4.70 2.59 12.41
N ALA A 15 3.82 3.30 13.11
CA ALA A 15 4.15 4.45 13.97
C ALA A 15 5.25 4.14 14.99
N GLU A 16 5.15 2.99 15.66
CA GLU A 16 6.10 2.59 16.70
C GLU A 16 7.51 2.33 16.14
N PHE A 17 7.59 1.74 14.94
CA PHE A 17 8.88 1.49 14.27
C PHE A 17 9.49 2.74 13.67
N ILE A 18 8.65 3.67 13.21
CA ILE A 18 9.09 5.00 12.78
C ILE A 18 9.70 5.73 13.96
N LYS A 19 8.98 5.77 15.09
CA LYS A 19 9.46 6.39 16.32
C LYS A 19 10.78 5.76 16.80
N ALA A 20 10.90 4.43 16.78
CA ALA A 20 12.14 3.76 17.19
C ALA A 20 13.34 4.14 16.31
N LEU A 21 13.13 4.33 15.01
CA LEU A 21 14.18 4.78 14.10
C LEU A 21 14.51 6.27 14.28
N GLU A 22 13.49 7.09 14.56
CA GLU A 22 13.65 8.51 14.88
C GLU A 22 14.40 8.73 16.20
N ASP A 23 14.08 7.95 17.23
CA ASP A 23 14.78 7.96 18.52
C ASP A 23 16.26 7.58 18.34
N CYS A 24 16.56 6.58 17.49
CA CYS A 24 17.95 6.26 17.14
C CYS A 24 18.64 7.41 16.39
N HIS A 25 17.93 8.03 15.44
CA HIS A 25 18.42 9.19 14.71
C HIS A 25 18.62 10.44 15.61
N ALA A 26 17.91 10.56 16.72
CA ALA A 26 18.07 11.64 17.69
C ALA A 26 19.40 11.56 18.45
N GLN A 27 20.06 10.39 18.47
CA GLN A 27 21.35 10.18 19.15
C GLN A 27 22.53 10.87 18.44
N GLY A 28 22.33 11.39 17.22
CA GLY A 28 23.30 12.21 16.52
C GLY A 28 23.74 11.64 15.17
N LEU A 29 24.63 12.38 14.48
CA LEU A 29 25.05 12.05 13.13
C LEU A 29 25.90 10.77 13.07
N LEU A 30 26.76 10.53 14.07
CA LEU A 30 27.61 9.33 14.13
C LEU A 30 26.77 8.05 14.15
N ALA A 31 25.69 7.99 14.93
CA ALA A 31 24.81 6.83 14.99
C ALA A 31 24.14 6.53 13.64
N LYS A 32 23.83 7.57 12.85
CA LYS A 32 23.24 7.45 11.51
C LYS A 32 24.21 6.86 10.50
N ILE A 33 25.46 7.33 10.51
CA ILE A 33 26.44 6.97 9.47
C ILE A 33 27.23 5.69 9.78
N THR A 34 27.39 5.34 11.06
CA THR A 34 28.13 4.14 11.49
C THR A 34 27.29 2.87 11.44
N GLY A 35 25.99 2.96 11.14
CA GLY A 35 25.10 1.81 11.03
C GLY A 35 24.49 1.34 12.35
N GLN A 36 24.65 2.09 13.45
CA GLN A 36 24.02 1.78 14.75
C GLN A 36 22.48 1.70 14.63
N CYS A 37 21.88 2.48 13.74
CA CYS A 37 20.43 2.46 13.51
C CYS A 37 19.94 1.39 12.51
N ASN A 38 20.78 0.44 12.11
CA ASN A 38 20.38 -0.58 11.13
C ASN A 38 19.27 -1.51 11.64
N LYS A 39 19.31 -1.91 12.91
CA LYS A 39 18.28 -2.78 13.49
C LYS A 39 16.87 -2.15 13.46
N PRO A 40 16.62 -0.95 14.03
CA PRO A 40 15.31 -0.31 13.94
C PRO A 40 14.90 -0.02 12.48
N LYS A 41 15.88 0.28 11.60
CA LYS A 41 15.63 0.45 10.16
C LYS A 41 15.13 -0.82 9.47
N MET A 42 15.72 -1.98 9.77
CA MET A 42 15.28 -3.26 9.19
C MET A 42 13.84 -3.58 9.61
N ILE A 43 13.52 -3.40 10.90
CA ILE A 43 12.18 -3.63 11.44
C ILE A 43 11.16 -2.71 10.75
N LEU A 44 11.48 -1.42 10.62
CA LEU A 44 10.61 -0.49 9.90
C LEU A 44 10.40 -0.90 8.43
N ASN A 45 11.46 -1.35 7.75
CA ASN A 45 11.37 -1.80 6.37
C ASN A 45 10.45 -3.03 6.22
N ASP A 46 10.48 -3.96 7.16
CA ASP A 46 9.60 -5.13 7.15
C ASP A 46 8.13 -4.72 7.33
N CYS A 47 7.82 -3.85 8.29
CA CYS A 47 6.47 -3.30 8.46
C CYS A 47 5.97 -2.61 7.18
N LEU A 48 6.79 -1.72 6.59
CA LEU A 48 6.42 -1.00 5.36
C LEU A 48 6.28 -1.92 4.14
N ARG A 49 6.95 -3.07 4.14
CA ARG A 49 6.84 -4.09 3.10
C ARG A 49 5.54 -4.87 3.24
N GLU A 50 5.17 -5.24 4.46
CA GLU A 50 3.89 -5.91 4.77
C GLU A 50 2.70 -5.00 4.41
N GLU A 51 2.69 -3.76 4.88
CA GLU A 51 1.64 -2.78 4.56
C GLU A 51 1.51 -2.54 3.04
N ARG A 52 2.65 -2.53 2.32
CA ARG A 52 2.63 -2.47 0.86
C ARG A 52 1.91 -3.67 0.26
N ILE A 53 2.22 -4.88 0.72
CA ILE A 53 1.63 -6.12 0.22
C ILE A 53 0.12 -6.08 0.46
N GLU A 54 -0.32 -5.81 1.68
CA GLU A 54 -1.74 -5.74 2.05
C GLU A 54 -2.51 -4.75 1.19
N ARG A 55 -1.99 -3.53 1.06
CA ARG A 55 -2.59 -2.49 0.22
C ARG A 55 -2.65 -2.92 -1.25
N THR A 56 -1.58 -3.51 -1.79
CA THR A 56 -1.59 -3.98 -3.19
C THR A 56 -2.56 -5.12 -3.42
N THR A 57 -2.74 -5.99 -2.43
CA THR A 57 -3.73 -7.07 -2.46
C THR A 57 -5.15 -6.51 -2.46
N ARG A 58 -5.46 -5.60 -1.52
CA ARG A 58 -6.77 -4.91 -1.48
C ARG A 58 -7.07 -4.20 -2.80
N ASN A 59 -6.14 -3.42 -3.31
CA ASN A 59 -6.31 -2.72 -4.59
C ASN A 59 -6.54 -3.69 -5.76
N ARG A 60 -5.86 -4.83 -5.76
CA ARG A 60 -6.02 -5.88 -6.77
C ARG A 60 -7.41 -6.50 -6.69
N ASP A 61 -7.89 -6.82 -5.50
CA ASP A 61 -9.19 -7.46 -5.32
C ASP A 61 -10.35 -6.52 -5.64
N GLU A 62 -10.28 -5.26 -5.20
CA GLU A 62 -11.24 -4.24 -5.61
C GLU A 62 -11.21 -4.01 -7.13
N ALA A 63 -10.03 -4.05 -7.75
CA ALA A 63 -9.93 -3.92 -9.21
C ALA A 63 -10.61 -5.09 -9.93
N LYS A 64 -10.46 -6.33 -9.44
CA LYS A 64 -11.17 -7.50 -9.98
C LYS A 64 -12.68 -7.30 -9.87
N GLU A 65 -13.16 -6.87 -8.71
CA GLU A 65 -14.58 -6.64 -8.48
C GLU A 65 -15.14 -5.56 -9.41
N ARG A 66 -14.45 -4.41 -9.51
CA ARG A 66 -14.83 -3.33 -10.44
C ARG A 66 -14.86 -3.81 -11.88
N ASN A 67 -13.88 -4.62 -12.29
CA ASN A 67 -13.84 -5.16 -13.65
C ASN A 67 -14.96 -6.17 -13.91
N ALA A 68 -15.27 -7.04 -12.95
CA ALA A 68 -16.39 -7.98 -13.07
C ALA A 68 -17.74 -7.24 -13.19
N ARG A 69 -17.97 -6.22 -12.36
CA ARG A 69 -19.17 -5.37 -12.45
C ARG A 69 -19.28 -4.67 -13.81
N LYS A 70 -18.19 -4.05 -14.27
CA LYS A 70 -18.15 -3.43 -15.61
C LYS A 70 -18.51 -4.43 -16.69
N LYS A 71 -17.87 -5.60 -16.69
CA LYS A 71 -18.14 -6.66 -17.68
C LYS A 71 -19.61 -7.09 -17.68
N ALA A 72 -20.19 -7.31 -16.50
CA ALA A 72 -21.60 -7.69 -16.39
C ALA A 72 -22.55 -6.62 -16.95
N VAL A 73 -22.27 -5.33 -16.68
CA VAL A 73 -23.06 -4.21 -17.24
C VAL A 73 -22.93 -4.16 -18.76
N TRP A 74 -21.72 -4.28 -19.31
CA TRP A 74 -21.52 -4.30 -20.76
C TRP A 74 -22.24 -5.48 -21.42
N GLU A 75 -22.15 -6.67 -20.84
CA GLU A 75 -22.87 -7.85 -21.35
C GLU A 75 -24.39 -7.68 -21.31
N ALA A 76 -24.93 -7.03 -20.27
CA ALA A 76 -26.36 -6.73 -20.20
C ALA A 76 -26.79 -5.76 -21.30
N LEU A 77 -26.05 -4.66 -21.48
CA LEU A 77 -26.33 -3.68 -22.54
C LEU A 77 -26.26 -4.29 -23.95
N GLU A 78 -25.28 -5.17 -24.20
CA GLU A 78 -25.18 -5.85 -25.50
C GLU A 78 -26.33 -6.84 -25.71
N ARG A 79 -26.82 -7.51 -24.66
CA ARG A 79 -28.03 -8.35 -24.74
C ARG A 79 -29.27 -7.51 -25.04
N GLU A 80 -29.49 -6.42 -24.31
CA GLU A 80 -30.62 -5.50 -24.52
C GLU A 80 -30.64 -4.97 -25.97
N LYS A 81 -29.50 -4.51 -26.47
CA LYS A 81 -29.38 -4.07 -27.89
C LYS A 81 -29.68 -5.18 -28.90
N ALA A 82 -29.28 -6.42 -28.60
CA ALA A 82 -29.54 -7.55 -29.49
C ALA A 82 -31.03 -7.91 -29.50
N GLU A 83 -31.69 -7.85 -28.35
CA GLU A 83 -33.14 -8.05 -28.21
C GLU A 83 -33.92 -6.94 -28.93
N GLU A 84 -33.56 -5.66 -28.74
CA GLU A 84 -34.17 -4.53 -29.46
C GLU A 84 -34.04 -4.66 -30.98
N LYS A 85 -32.89 -5.14 -31.48
CA LYS A 85 -32.65 -5.33 -32.92
C LYS A 85 -33.43 -6.52 -33.52
N ALA A 86 -33.90 -7.44 -32.68
CA ALA A 86 -34.66 -8.61 -33.11
C ALA A 86 -36.17 -8.36 -33.21
N ILE A 87 -36.65 -7.19 -32.77
CA ILE A 87 -38.03 -6.69 -32.87
C ILE A 87 -38.15 -5.80 -34.11
#